data_AF-A0A2E9UAM2-F1
#
_entry.id   AF-A0A2E9UAM2-F1
#
_cell.length_a   1.000
_cell.length_b   1.000
_cell.length_c   1.000
_cell.angle_alpha   90.00
_cell.angle_beta   90.00
_cell.angle_gamma   90.00
#
_symmetry.space_group_name_H-M   'P 1'
#
loop_
_entity.id
_entity.type
_entity.pdbx_description
1 polymer ?
#
loop_
_entity_poly.entity_id
_entity_poly.type
_entity_poly.pdbx_seq_one_letter_code
_entity_poly.pdbx_strand_id
1 'polypeptide(L)'
;MKNKIHPTAIIDDGAEIGDGTNIWHWAHVCGKAIIGKGVSLGQNVFVGNNVKIGDRCKIQNNVSVYDNVYLEEAVFCGPSMVFTNV
;
A
#
# COMPACT_ATOMS: atom_id res chain seq x y z
N MET A 1 0.61 3.05 -17.18
CA MET A 1 0.38 4.48 -16.77
C MET A 1 1.43 4.83 -15.75
N LYS A 2 1.94 6.07 -15.69
CA LYS A 2 3.01 6.43 -14.74
C LYS A 2 2.48 6.44 -13.29
N ASN A 3 3.20 5.78 -12.38
CA ASN A 3 2.91 5.81 -10.95
C ASN A 3 3.10 7.24 -10.41
N LYS A 4 2.28 7.63 -9.42
CA LYS A 4 2.46 8.90 -8.69
C LYS A 4 2.90 8.58 -7.28
N ILE A 5 4.19 8.79 -7.02
CA ILE A 5 4.78 8.62 -5.70
C ILE A 5 5.10 10.01 -5.17
N HIS A 6 4.51 10.36 -4.03
CA HIS A 6 4.81 11.63 -3.38
C HIS A 6 6.28 11.65 -2.92
N PRO A 7 7.03 12.77 -3.04
CA PRO A 7 8.44 12.83 -2.65
C PRO A 7 8.74 12.50 -1.17
N THR A 8 7.72 12.55 -0.31
CA THR A 8 7.85 12.20 1.12
C THR A 8 7.49 10.74 1.43
N ALA A 9 7.01 9.98 0.45
CA ALA A 9 6.81 8.55 0.62
C ALA A 9 8.17 7.85 0.60
N ILE A 10 8.32 6.83 1.44
CA ILE A 10 9.50 5.98 1.48
C ILE A 10 9.10 4.63 0.89
N ILE A 11 9.84 4.19 -0.12
CA ILE A 11 9.67 2.87 -0.73
C ILE A 11 11.04 2.23 -0.65
N ASP A 12 11.15 1.18 0.14
CA ASP A 12 12.41 0.47 0.29
C ASP A 12 12.73 -0.30 -1.01
N ASP A 13 14.03 -0.47 -1.28
CA ASP A 13 14.50 -1.22 -2.45
C ASP A 13 13.91 -2.63 -2.49
N GLY A 14 13.38 -3.01 -3.66
CA GLY A 14 12.78 -4.31 -3.93
C GLY A 14 11.25 -4.33 -3.95
N ALA A 15 10.57 -3.30 -3.44
CA ALA A 15 9.10 -3.27 -3.44
C ALA A 15 8.55 -3.29 -4.88
N GLU A 16 7.54 -4.13 -5.13
CA GLU A 16 6.88 -4.23 -6.42
C GLU A 16 5.64 -3.35 -6.45
N ILE A 17 5.61 -2.37 -7.37
CA ILE A 17 4.49 -1.41 -7.48
C ILE A 17 3.94 -1.43 -8.89
N GLY A 18 2.71 -1.93 -9.03
CA GLY A 18 2.00 -1.99 -10.30
C GLY A 18 1.70 -0.61 -10.89
N ASP A 19 1.60 -0.59 -12.21
CA ASP A 19 1.27 0.58 -13.04
C ASP A 19 0.04 1.36 -12.57
N GLY A 20 0.14 2.69 -12.59
CA GLY A 20 -0.95 3.61 -12.25
C GLY A 20 -1.26 3.69 -10.76
N THR A 21 -0.44 3.09 -9.90
CA THR A 21 -0.59 3.18 -8.45
C THR A 21 -0.16 4.56 -7.93
N ASN A 22 -0.93 5.08 -6.98
CA ASN A 22 -0.70 6.35 -6.31
C ASN A 22 -0.30 6.11 -4.85
N ILE A 23 0.83 6.67 -4.43
CA ILE A 23 1.35 6.58 -3.06
C ILE A 23 1.49 8.01 -2.52
N TRP A 24 0.67 8.33 -1.51
CA TRP A 24 0.56 9.67 -0.94
C TRP A 24 1.58 9.91 0.18
N HIS A 25 1.51 11.11 0.77
CA HIS A 25 2.47 11.64 1.73
C HIS A 25 2.78 10.69 2.89
N TRP A 26 4.08 10.52 3.19
CA TRP A 26 4.58 9.77 4.34
C TRP A 26 4.08 8.32 4.43
N ALA A 27 3.65 7.74 3.31
CA ALA A 27 3.46 6.30 3.24
C ALA A 27 4.85 5.61 3.25
N HIS A 28 4.93 4.45 3.91
CA HIS A 28 6.13 3.61 3.92
C HIS A 28 5.78 2.21 3.40
N VAL A 29 6.44 1.81 2.31
CA VAL A 29 6.30 0.48 1.70
C VAL A 29 7.61 -0.29 1.88
N CYS A 30 7.54 -1.40 2.61
CA CYS A 30 8.69 -2.29 2.81
C CYS A 30 9.09 -3.03 1.52
N GLY A 31 10.37 -3.38 1.41
CA GLY A 31 11.00 -3.83 0.16
C GLY A 31 10.57 -5.19 -0.38
N LYS A 32 9.71 -5.94 0.33
CA LYS A 32 9.13 -7.20 -0.16
C LYS A 32 7.63 -7.13 -0.45
N ALA A 33 7.01 -5.95 -0.25
CA ALA A 33 5.61 -5.76 -0.53
C ALA A 33 5.31 -5.89 -2.03
N ILE A 34 4.19 -6.54 -2.35
CA ILE A 34 3.68 -6.66 -3.72
C ILE A 34 2.38 -5.86 -3.83
N ILE A 35 2.41 -4.76 -4.56
CA ILE A 35 1.26 -3.86 -4.76
C ILE A 35 0.81 -3.94 -6.22
N GLY A 36 -0.46 -4.25 -6.44
CA GLY A 36 -1.09 -4.34 -7.75
C GLY A 36 -1.19 -3.00 -8.49
N LYS A 37 -1.87 -3.04 -9.64
CA LYS A 37 -2.08 -1.89 -10.54
C LYS A 37 -3.22 -1.01 -10.06
N GLY A 38 -3.06 0.31 -10.23
CA GLY A 38 -4.13 1.28 -9.94
C GLY A 38 -4.53 1.32 -8.47
N VAL A 39 -3.63 0.94 -7.55
CA VAL A 39 -3.85 1.03 -6.10
C VAL A 39 -3.73 2.48 -5.63
N SER A 40 -4.44 2.86 -4.58
CA SER A 40 -4.23 4.15 -3.90
C SER A 40 -3.88 3.92 -2.43
N LEU A 41 -2.67 4.30 -2.03
CA LEU A 41 -2.21 4.30 -0.64
C LEU A 41 -2.24 5.71 -0.06
N GLY A 42 -3.16 5.96 0.87
CA GLY A 42 -3.36 7.22 1.57
C GLY A 42 -2.15 7.75 2.36
N GLN A 43 -2.33 8.91 2.98
CA GLN A 43 -1.31 9.50 3.85
C GLN A 43 -1.02 8.58 5.04
N ASN A 44 0.27 8.44 5.39
CA ASN A 44 0.72 7.67 6.56
C ASN A 44 0.24 6.20 6.54
N VAL A 45 0.12 5.62 5.34
CA VAL A 45 -0.10 4.18 5.18
C VAL A 45 1.22 3.44 5.36
N PHE A 46 1.18 2.34 6.11
CA PHE A 46 2.31 1.42 6.27
C PHE A 46 2.00 0.10 5.56
N VAL A 47 2.98 -0.44 4.82
CA VAL A 47 2.89 -1.74 4.15
C VAL A 47 4.08 -2.61 4.54
N GLY A 48 3.81 -3.77 5.15
CA GLY A 48 4.80 -4.75 5.59
C GLY A 48 5.50 -5.49 4.44
N ASN A 49 6.47 -6.32 4.80
CA ASN A 49 7.23 -7.14 3.85
C ASN A 49 6.44 -8.33 3.31
N ASN A 50 5.66 -9.01 4.16
CA ASN A 50 4.86 -10.16 3.75
C ASN A 50 3.42 -9.75 3.44
N VAL A 51 3.25 -8.87 2.45
CA VAL A 51 1.96 -8.28 2.08
C VAL A 51 1.75 -8.37 0.57
N LYS A 52 0.52 -8.74 0.18
CA LYS A 52 0.05 -8.65 -1.21
C LYS A 52 -1.22 -7.80 -1.26
N ILE A 53 -1.21 -6.76 -2.08
CA ILE A 53 -2.38 -5.90 -2.34
C ILE A 53 -2.77 -6.08 -3.81
N GLY A 54 -3.99 -6.53 -4.06
CA GLY A 54 -4.53 -6.74 -5.39
C GLY A 54 -4.77 -5.44 -6.15
N ASP A 55 -5.08 -5.57 -7.45
CA ASP A 55 -5.35 -4.42 -8.32
C ASP A 55 -6.53 -3.57 -7.80
N ARG A 56 -6.49 -2.27 -8.08
CA ARG A 56 -7.59 -1.31 -7.83
C ARG A 56 -8.01 -1.16 -6.36
N CYS A 57 -7.21 -1.65 -5.42
CA CYS A 57 -7.45 -1.43 -4.00
C CYS A 57 -7.37 0.05 -3.62
N LYS A 58 -8.16 0.43 -2.63
CA LYS A 58 -8.16 1.78 -2.05
C LYS A 58 -7.90 1.68 -0.55
N ILE A 59 -6.70 2.05 -0.14
CA ILE A 59 -6.28 2.09 1.26
C ILE A 59 -6.27 3.55 1.70
N GLN A 60 -7.20 3.93 2.57
CA GLN A 60 -7.32 5.29 3.08
C GLN A 60 -6.24 5.60 4.13
N ASN A 61 -6.20 6.85 4.58
CA ASN A 61 -5.16 7.36 5.48
C ASN A 61 -5.06 6.57 6.79
N ASN A 62 -3.85 6.49 7.33
CA ASN A 62 -3.51 5.88 8.62
C ASN A 62 -3.85 4.38 8.75
N VAL A 63 -3.87 3.65 7.63
CA VAL A 63 -4.04 2.19 7.64
C VAL A 63 -2.67 1.52 7.60
N SER A 64 -2.43 0.62 8.55
CA SER A 64 -1.25 -0.25 8.56
C SER A 64 -1.63 -1.63 8.05
N VAL A 65 -1.08 -2.01 6.88
CA VAL A 65 -1.19 -3.35 6.31
C VAL A 65 0.03 -4.13 6.80
N TYR A 66 -0.10 -4.77 7.95
CA TYR A 66 0.98 -5.54 8.57
C TYR A 66 1.29 -6.83 7.81
N ASP A 67 2.44 -7.43 8.12
CA ASP A 67 2.82 -8.74 7.59
C ASP A 67 1.70 -9.77 7.79
N ASN A 68 1.51 -10.63 6.78
CA ASN A 68 0.47 -11.66 6.68
C ASN A 68 -0.94 -11.14 6.36
N VAL A 69 -1.09 -9.86 6.01
CA VAL A 69 -2.36 -9.32 5.47
C VAL A 69 -2.33 -9.37 3.93
N TYR A 70 -3.35 -9.99 3.35
CA TYR A 70 -3.52 -10.10 1.90
C TYR A 70 -4.86 -9.48 1.50
N LEU A 71 -4.81 -8.49 0.61
CA LEU A 71 -6.00 -7.80 0.10
C LEU A 71 -6.24 -8.23 -1.34
N GLU A 72 -7.43 -8.75 -1.63
CA GLU A 72 -7.85 -9.10 -2.99
C GLU A 72 -8.19 -7.86 -3.81
N GLU A 73 -8.46 -8.06 -5.11
CA GLU A 73 -8.81 -7.00 -6.04
C GLU A 73 -9.96 -6.11 -5.53
N ALA A 74 -9.82 -4.80 -5.72
CA ALA A 74 -10.83 -3.77 -5.46
C ALA A 74 -11.31 -3.68 -3.99
N VAL A 75 -10.55 -4.22 -3.03
CA VAL A 75 -10.81 -4.03 -1.60
C VAL A 75 -10.73 -2.55 -1.22
N PHE A 76 -11.63 -2.13 -0.33
CA PHE A 76 -11.66 -0.79 0.25
C PHE A 76 -11.36 -0.85 1.75
N CYS A 77 -10.22 -0.31 2.16
CA CYS A 77 -9.89 -0.10 3.56
C CYS A 77 -10.24 1.34 3.93
N GLY A 78 -11.29 1.51 4.75
CA GLY A 78 -11.74 2.82 5.21
C GLY A 78 -10.71 3.57 6.06
N PRO A 79 -10.91 4.88 6.31
CA PRO A 79 -9.95 5.69 7.04
C PRO A 79 -9.67 5.13 8.43
N SER A 80 -8.39 4.99 8.78
CA SER A 80 -7.92 4.54 10.09
C SER A 80 -8.44 3.17 10.56
N MET A 81 -8.89 2.29 9.64
CA MET A 81 -9.16 0.90 9.99
C MET A 81 -7.84 0.17 10.34
N VAL A 82 -7.92 -0.83 11.22
CA VAL A 82 -6.74 -1.47 11.79
C VAL A 82 -6.75 -2.96 11.47
N PHE A 83 -5.67 -3.45 10.84
CA PHE A 83 -5.35 -4.87 10.76
C PHE A 83 -4.47 -5.29 11.94
N THR A 84 -4.46 -6.59 12.24
CA THR A 84 -3.57 -7.21 13.24
C THR A 84 -3.03 -8.54 12.71
N ASN A 85 -1.97 -9.06 13.31
CA ASN A 85 -1.34 -10.33 12.93
C ASN A 85 -0.77 -11.12 14.14
N VAL A 86 -1.33 -10.88 15.33
CA VAL A 86 -1.04 -11.61 16.58
C VAL A 86 -2.02 -12.74 16.82
#